data_AF-A0A520DZT7-F1
#
_entry.id   AF-A0A520DZT7-F1
#
_cell.length_a   1.000
_cell.length_b   1.000
_cell.length_c   1.000
_cell.angle_alpha   90.00
_cell.angle_beta   90.00
_cell.angle_gamma   90.00
#
_symmetry.space_group_name_H-M   'P 1'
#
loop_
_entity.id
_entity.type
_entity.pdbx_description
1 polymer ?
#
loop_
_entity_poly.entity_id
_entity_poly.type
_entity_poly.pdbx_seq_one_letter_code
_entity_poly.pdbx_strand_id
1 'polypeptide(L)'
;MFICHYFNFLDYQYYEGSWSNIPDFGSLNPTKTGTVSNVDLSVRNRDEQFGIRYKGYVSVPTDGTYTFYTTSDDGSKLLIGTTEVVNNDGL
;
A
#
# COMPACT_ATOMS: atom_id res chain seq x y z
N MET A 1 -14.47 18.49 2.98
CA MET A 1 -13.26 17.65 3.01
C MET A 1 -13.50 16.57 4.06
N PHE A 2 -13.86 15.36 3.64
CA PHE A 2 -14.08 14.23 4.55
C PHE A 2 -12.98 13.22 4.29
N ILE A 3 -12.06 13.10 5.24
CA ILE A 3 -11.01 12.07 5.22
C ILE A 3 -11.62 10.84 5.90
N CYS A 4 -11.85 9.77 5.15
CA CYS A 4 -12.43 8.53 5.68
C CYS A 4 -11.33 7.71 6.39
N HIS A 5 -11.40 7.63 7.72
CA HIS A 5 -10.52 6.85 8.60
C HIS A 5 -11.14 5.49 8.98
N TYR A 6 -11.61 4.68 8.02
CA TYR A 6 -12.10 3.33 8.35
C TYR A 6 -11.57 2.30 7.35
N PHE A 7 -10.28 2.01 7.44
CA PHE A 7 -9.77 0.72 7.00
C PHE A 7 -10.07 -0.29 8.11
N ASN A 8 -10.98 -1.23 7.86
CA ASN A 8 -11.06 -2.45 8.66
C ASN A 8 -9.76 -3.21 8.42
N PHE A 9 -9.04 -3.56 9.48
CA PHE A 9 -7.71 -4.18 9.51
C PHE A 9 -7.12 -4.60 8.16
N LEU A 10 -6.00 -3.99 7.78
CA LEU A 10 -5.25 -4.29 6.57
C LEU A 10 -4.25 -5.39 6.85
N ASP A 11 -4.23 -6.43 6.02
CA ASP A 11 -3.12 -7.36 5.95
C ASP A 11 -1.92 -6.62 5.35
N TYR A 12 -0.76 -6.75 5.97
CA TYR A 12 0.48 -6.26 5.41
C TYR A 12 1.46 -7.39 5.14
N GLN A 13 2.24 -7.20 4.08
CA GLN A 13 3.40 -8.00 3.74
C GLN A 13 4.58 -7.05 3.58
N TYR A 14 5.62 -7.27 4.37
CA TYR A 14 6.86 -6.50 4.38
C TYR A 14 7.96 -7.29 3.67
N TYR A 15 8.68 -6.62 2.78
CA TYR A 15 9.72 -7.20 1.94
C TYR A 15 11.00 -6.40 2.05
N GLU A 16 12.11 -7.10 1.87
CA GLU A 16 13.43 -6.54 1.78
C GLU A 16 14.03 -6.90 0.42
N GLY A 17 14.53 -5.90 -0.31
CA GLY A 17 15.23 -6.11 -1.57
C GLY A 17 15.97 -4.85 -2.00
N SER A 18 16.29 -4.71 -3.27
CA SER A 18 16.79 -3.46 -3.85
C SER A 18 16.29 -3.48 -5.28
N TRP A 19 15.38 -2.55 -5.59
CA TRP A 19 14.66 -2.54 -6.86
C TRP A 19 14.64 -1.13 -7.41
N SER A 20 14.82 -1.00 -8.72
CA SER A 20 14.70 0.29 -9.41
C SER A 20 13.25 0.65 -9.74
N ASN A 21 12.34 -0.33 -9.69
CA ASN A 21 10.91 -0.17 -9.88
C ASN A 21 10.18 -1.02 -8.83
N ILE A 22 8.90 -0.76 -8.62
CA ILE A 22 8.06 -1.56 -7.72
C ILE A 22 8.06 -3.03 -8.21
N PRO A 23 8.49 -4.00 -7.38
CA PRO A 23 8.56 -5.39 -7.79
C PRO A 23 7.16 -6.04 -7.83
N ASP A 24 7.07 -7.19 -8.51
CA ASP A 24 5.93 -8.09 -8.35
C ASP A 24 5.99 -8.78 -6.99
N PHE A 25 5.32 -8.19 -6.00
CA PHE A 25 5.22 -8.75 -4.64
C PHE A 25 4.55 -10.13 -4.58
N GLY A 26 3.79 -10.55 -5.61
CA GLY A 26 3.22 -11.89 -5.69
C GLY A 26 4.26 -12.97 -5.99
N SER A 27 5.40 -12.59 -6.56
CA SER A 27 6.53 -13.47 -6.86
C SER A 27 7.57 -13.55 -5.74
N LEU A 28 7.42 -12.74 -4.68
CA LEU A 28 8.38 -12.61 -3.59
C LEU A 28 7.89 -13.26 -2.28
N ASN A 29 8.83 -13.70 -1.45
CA ASN A 29 8.54 -14.14 -0.09
C ASN A 29 8.63 -12.94 0.88
N PRO A 30 7.59 -12.65 1.69
CA PRO A 30 7.66 -11.56 2.66
C PRO A 30 8.57 -11.92 3.83
N THR A 31 9.37 -10.95 4.27
CA THR A 31 10.20 -11.02 5.49
C THR A 31 9.34 -10.96 6.75
N LYS A 32 8.24 -10.20 6.72
CA LYS A 32 7.31 -10.07 7.84
C LYS A 32 5.88 -9.89 7.33
N THR A 33 4.91 -10.43 8.07
CA THR A 33 3.47 -10.27 7.77
C THR A 33 2.70 -9.97 9.05
N GLY A 34 1.49 -9.44 8.91
CA GLY A 34 0.58 -9.21 10.03
C GLY A 34 -0.58 -8.32 9.63
N THR A 35 -1.19 -7.67 10.61
CA THR A 35 -2.33 -6.75 10.40
C THR A 35 -2.07 -5.38 11.01
N VAL A 36 -2.53 -4.32 10.36
CA VAL A 36 -2.49 -2.94 10.86
C VAL A 36 -3.83 -2.24 10.65
N SER A 37 -4.11 -1.18 11.42
CA SER A 37 -5.30 -0.34 11.24
C SER A 37 -5.08 0.84 10.29
N ASN A 38 -3.82 1.18 9.99
CA ASN A 38 -3.44 2.35 9.20
C ASN A 38 -2.40 1.99 8.15
N VAL A 39 -2.38 2.73 7.04
CA VAL A 39 -1.33 2.66 6.03
C VAL A 39 -0.23 3.65 6.43
N ASP A 40 0.87 3.14 6.97
CA ASP A 40 2.05 3.93 7.32
C ASP A 40 3.35 3.09 7.18
N LEU A 41 4.48 3.59 7.67
CA LEU A 41 5.77 2.91 7.60
C LEU A 41 6.18 2.26 8.94
N SER A 42 5.29 2.16 9.92
CA SER A 42 5.61 1.66 11.27
C SER A 42 6.02 0.19 11.29
N VAL A 43 5.62 -0.58 10.27
CA VAL A 43 5.97 -2.00 10.15
C VAL A 43 7.35 -2.25 9.54
N ARG A 44 8.08 -1.22 9.11
CA ARG A 44 9.42 -1.43 8.51
C ARG A 44 10.42 -1.93 9.55
N ASN A 45 11.37 -2.77 9.12
CA ASN A 45 12.52 -3.19 9.94
C ASN A 45 13.79 -2.36 9.65
N ARG A 46 13.84 -1.71 8.49
CA ARG A 46 14.94 -0.85 8.05
C ARG A 46 14.38 0.39 7.37
N ASP A 47 15.20 1.43 7.30
CA ASP A 47 14.79 2.72 6.74
C ASP A 47 14.92 2.80 5.21
N GLU A 48 15.63 1.86 4.58
CA GLU A 48 15.96 1.91 3.15
C GLU A 48 15.70 0.58 2.43
N GLN A 49 15.54 0.66 1.10
CA GLN A 49 15.44 -0.48 0.18
C GLN A 49 14.31 -1.49 0.49
N PHE A 50 13.28 -1.15 1.26
CA PHE A 50 12.21 -2.08 1.60
C PHE A 50 10.95 -1.84 0.77
N GLY A 51 10.02 -2.79 0.80
CA GLY A 51 8.68 -2.62 0.23
C GLY A 51 7.61 -3.09 1.22
N ILE A 52 6.46 -2.41 1.24
CA ILE A 52 5.30 -2.86 2.01
C ILE A 52 4.10 -2.97 1.07
N ARG A 53 3.45 -4.12 1.08
CA ARG A 53 2.17 -4.34 0.41
C ARG A 53 1.07 -4.41 1.44
N TYR A 54 0.09 -3.52 1.32
CA TYR A 54 -1.14 -3.54 2.10
C TYR A 54 -2.28 -4.13 1.28
N LYS A 55 -3.12 -4.95 1.91
CA LYS A 55 -4.32 -5.53 1.30
C LYS A 55 -5.47 -5.52 2.29
N GLY A 56 -6.64 -5.09 1.82
CA GLY A 56 -7.85 -5.09 2.63
C GLY A 56 -8.99 -4.38 1.90
N TYR A 57 -9.94 -3.89 2.68
CA TYR A 57 -11.15 -3.24 2.16
C TYR A 57 -11.23 -1.78 2.62
N VAL A 58 -11.70 -0.92 1.71
CA VAL A 58 -12.09 0.44 2.03
C VAL A 58 -13.59 0.48 2.30
N SER A 59 -14.02 1.11 3.39
CA SER A 59 -15.43 1.35 3.66
C SER A 59 -15.90 2.60 2.92
N VAL A 60 -16.89 2.45 2.04
CA VAL A 60 -17.51 3.56 1.31
C VAL A 60 -18.84 3.90 1.98
N PRO A 61 -18.98 5.05 2.67
CA PRO A 61 -20.16 5.33 3.49
C PRO A 61 -21.41 5.68 2.68
N THR A 62 -21.24 6.16 1.45
CA THR A 62 -22.32 6.59 0.55
C THR A 62 -21.87 6.45 -0.90
N ASP A 63 -22.81 6.18 -1.80
CA ASP A 63 -22.51 6.17 -3.24
C ASP A 63 -22.00 7.52 -3.72
N GLY A 64 -20.98 7.51 -4.59
CA GLY A 64 -20.38 8.71 -5.14
C GLY A 64 -19.05 8.47 -5.82
N THR A 65 -18.47 9.55 -6.36
CA THR A 65 -17.14 9.52 -6.97
C THR A 65 -16.08 9.84 -5.91
N TYR A 66 -15.08 8.97 -5.81
CA TYR A 66 -13.95 9.13 -4.90
C TYR A 66 -12.65 9.25 -5.69
N THR A 67 -11.80 10.19 -5.27
CA THR A 67 -10.42 10.28 -5.76
C THR A 67 -9.49 9.77 -4.67
N PHE A 68 -8.62 8.84 -5.04
CA PHE A 68 -7.58 8.31 -4.17
C PHE A 68 -6.24 8.95 -4.49
N TYR A 69 -5.41 9.11 -3.46
CA TYR A 69 -4.08 9.68 -3.58
C TYR A 69 -3.10 8.83 -2.77
N THR A 70 -1.86 8.76 -3.23
CA THR A 70 -0.74 8.19 -2.49
C THR A 70 0.40 9.20 -2.43
N THR A 71 1.21 9.09 -1.38
CA THR A 71 2.44 9.85 -1.20
C THR A 71 3.55 8.88 -0.83
N SER A 72 4.66 8.92 -1.56
CA SER A 72 5.81 8.04 -1.39
C SER A 72 7.09 8.80 -1.72
N ASP A 73 8.22 8.36 -1.16
CA ASP A 73 9.55 8.88 -1.50
C ASP A 73 10.03 8.24 -2.82
N ASP A 74 10.11 6.90 -2.86
CA ASP A 74 10.52 6.16 -4.06
C ASP A 74 9.35 5.91 -5.02
N GLY A 75 8.39 5.07 -4.62
CA GLY A 75 7.29 4.67 -5.49
C GLY A 75 6.10 4.07 -4.75
N SER A 76 4.91 4.24 -5.34
CA SER A 76 3.68 3.64 -4.82
C SER A 76 2.71 3.30 -5.95
N LYS A 77 1.93 2.23 -5.75
CA LYS A 77 0.78 1.86 -6.59
C LYS A 77 -0.43 1.62 -5.70
N LEU A 78 -1.61 2.01 -6.18
CA LEU A 78 -2.88 1.68 -5.56
C LEU A 78 -3.80 1.02 -6.58
N LEU A 79 -4.34 -0.12 -6.19
CA LEU A 79 -5.37 -0.83 -6.93
C LEU A 79 -6.67 -0.84 -6.13
N ILE A 80 -7.80 -0.61 -6.81
CA ILE A 80 -9.14 -0.84 -6.28
C ILE A 80 -9.74 -2.03 -7.02
N GLY A 81 -9.93 -3.15 -6.31
CA GLY A 81 -10.19 -4.44 -6.93
C GLY A 81 -9.00 -4.87 -7.79
N THR A 82 -9.21 -5.00 -9.10
CA THR A 82 -8.17 -5.32 -10.08
C THR A 82 -7.69 -4.12 -10.89
N THR A 83 -8.26 -2.94 -10.66
CA THR A 83 -7.97 -1.73 -11.44
C THR A 83 -6.92 -0.89 -10.75
N GLU A 84 -5.82 -0.60 -11.44
CA GLU A 84 -4.84 0.40 -11.01
C GLU A 84 -5.47 1.80 -11.11
N VAL A 85 -5.48 2.52 -9.99
CA VAL A 85 -6.05 3.88 -9.88
C VAL A 85 -5.01 4.94 -9.55
N VAL A 86 -3.85 4.54 -9.00
CA VAL A 86 -2.68 5.39 -8.80
C VAL A 86 -1.43 4.60 -9.15
N ASN A 87 -0.54 5.22 -9.91
CA ASN A 87 0.75 4.66 -10.28
C ASN A 87 1.82 5.76 -10.24
N ASN A 88 2.64 5.70 -9.20
CA ASN A 88 3.80 6.56 -8.99
C ASN A 88 5.08 5.71 -9.07
N ASP A 89 5.12 4.71 -9.95
CA ASP A 89 6.30 3.91 -10.24
C ASP A 89 7.02 4.55 -11.43
N GLY A 90 8.19 5.10 -11.16
CA GLY A 90 8.96 5.85 -12.15
C GLY A 90 8.98 7.35 -11.85
N LEU A 91 10.18 7.81 -11.50
CA LEU A 91 10.72 9.06 -12.03
C LEU A 91 11.10 8.85 -13.50
#